data_AF-A0A7S0AE75-F1
#
_entry.id   AF-A0A7S0AE75-F1
#
_cell.length_a   1.000
_cell.length_b   1.000
_cell.length_c   1.000
_cell.angle_alpha   90.00
_cell.angle_beta   90.00
_cell.angle_gamma   90.00
#
_symmetry.space_group_name_H-M   'P 1'
#
loop_
_entity.id
_entity.type
_entity.pdbx_description
1 polymer ?
#
loop_
_entity_poly.entity_id
_entity_poly.type
_entity_poly.pdbx_seq_one_letter_code
_entity_poly.pdbx_strand_id
1 'polypeptide(L)'
;KAFEGQPNPQTVAKDFRQDIMDFSKNMPVISSLCQEAIETHHFMELFEYMDADDLEEDNLTLQILLEQGILNYIEKVEQISTQAQKQYGLKQTMKTMKKEWKEMEFGYM
;
A
#
# COMPACT_ATOMS: atom_id res chain seq x y z
N LYS A 1 -34.47 -12.45 -7.23
CA LYS A 1 -33.29 -11.93 -6.49
C LYS A 1 -32.71 -13.06 -5.64
N ALA A 2 -31.41 -13.05 -5.30
CA ALA A 2 -30.85 -14.14 -4.48
C ALA A 2 -31.62 -14.27 -3.15
N PHE A 3 -31.99 -15.50 -2.78
CA PHE A 3 -32.71 -15.87 -1.53
C PHE A 3 -34.13 -15.32 -1.34
N GLU A 4 -34.84 -14.95 -2.41
CA GLU A 4 -36.22 -14.44 -2.36
C GLU A 4 -37.17 -15.41 -1.63
N GLY A 5 -37.89 -14.92 -0.61
CA GLY A 5 -38.76 -15.74 0.26
C GLY A 5 -38.08 -16.40 1.47
N GLN A 6 -36.75 -16.26 1.65
CA GLN A 6 -36.01 -16.81 2.79
C GLN A 6 -35.42 -15.67 3.66
N PRO A 7 -36.03 -15.32 4.81
CA PRO A 7 -35.63 -14.15 5.58
C PRO A 7 -34.23 -14.25 6.21
N ASN A 8 -33.86 -15.41 6.79
CA ASN A 8 -32.56 -15.55 7.47
C ASN A 8 -31.36 -15.45 6.49
N PRO A 9 -31.35 -16.16 5.34
CA PRO A 9 -30.28 -16.02 4.36
C PRO A 9 -30.19 -14.62 3.74
N GLN A 10 -31.32 -13.93 3.57
CA GLN A 10 -31.33 -12.54 3.07
C GLN A 10 -30.66 -11.57 4.04
N THR A 11 -30.94 -11.68 5.35
CA THR A 11 -30.30 -10.83 6.36
C THR A 11 -28.80 -11.04 6.35
N VAL A 12 -28.35 -12.30 6.42
CA VAL A 12 -26.90 -12.63 6.38
C VAL A 12 -26.23 -12.11 5.11
N ALA A 13 -26.86 -12.27 3.95
CA ALA A 13 -26.32 -11.77 2.68
C ALA A 13 -26.25 -10.24 2.64
N LYS A 14 -27.20 -9.55 3.28
CA LYS A 14 -27.19 -8.09 3.39
C LYS A 14 -26.08 -7.60 4.31
N ASP A 15 -25.92 -8.23 5.47
CA ASP A 15 -24.90 -7.88 6.46
C ASP A 15 -23.50 -8.11 5.87
N PHE A 16 -23.27 -9.27 5.27
CA PHE A 16 -22.00 -9.57 4.59
C PHE A 16 -21.67 -8.59 3.46
N ARG A 17 -22.69 -8.16 2.69
CA ARG A 17 -22.50 -7.13 1.67
C ARG A 17 -22.09 -5.79 2.28
N GLN A 18 -22.65 -5.44 3.42
CA GLN A 18 -22.30 -4.22 4.15
C GLN A 18 -20.85 -4.30 4.66
N ASP A 19 -20.45 -5.43 5.24
CA ASP A 19 -19.06 -5.66 5.69
C ASP A 19 -18.05 -5.50 4.54
N ILE A 20 -18.36 -6.03 3.34
CA ILE A 20 -17.52 -5.84 2.16
C ILE A 20 -17.45 -4.36 1.76
N MET A 21 -18.58 -3.65 1.76
CA MET A 21 -18.61 -2.22 1.44
C MET A 21 -17.78 -1.41 2.42
N ASP A 22 -17.87 -1.72 3.72
CA ASP A 22 -17.10 -1.02 4.74
C ASP A 22 -15.60 -1.34 4.62
N PHE A 23 -15.22 -2.60 4.39
CA PHE A 23 -13.83 -2.96 4.12
C PHE A 23 -13.27 -2.27 2.86
N SER A 24 -14.07 -2.14 1.80
CA SER A 24 -13.64 -1.53 0.54
C SER A 24 -13.19 -0.08 0.69
N LYS A 25 -13.63 0.63 1.74
CA LYS A 25 -13.19 1.99 2.05
C LYS A 25 -11.71 2.07 2.41
N ASN A 26 -11.12 0.95 2.86
CA ASN A 26 -9.73 0.85 3.25
C ASN A 26 -8.79 0.59 2.06
N MET A 27 -9.35 0.29 0.88
CA MET A 27 -8.56 -0.05 -0.31
C MET A 27 -7.51 1.00 -0.70
N PRO A 28 -7.75 2.31 -0.62
CA PRO A 28 -6.75 3.31 -0.95
C PRO A 28 -5.45 3.19 -0.13
N VAL A 29 -5.58 2.88 1.18
CA VAL A 29 -4.43 2.65 2.07
C VAL A 29 -3.68 1.40 1.65
N ILE A 30 -4.42 0.30 1.43
CA ILE A 30 -3.84 -0.99 1.02
C ILE A 30 -3.11 -0.85 -0.31
N SER A 31 -3.75 -0.25 -1.33
CA SER A 31 -3.16 -0.09 -2.65
C SER A 31 -1.95 0.84 -2.67
N SER A 32 -1.85 1.76 -1.71
CA SER A 32 -0.75 2.71 -1.63
C SER A 32 0.46 2.16 -0.87
N LEU A 33 0.23 1.50 0.27
CA LEU A 33 1.30 1.02 1.15
C LEU A 33 1.81 -0.38 0.78
N CYS A 34 0.95 -1.27 0.24
CA CYS A 34 1.34 -2.64 -0.11
C CYS A 34 1.99 -2.74 -1.50
N GLN A 35 2.84 -1.78 -1.85
CA GLN A 35 3.59 -1.75 -3.10
C GLN A 35 5.05 -2.13 -2.86
N GLU A 36 5.69 -2.83 -3.80
CA GLU A 36 7.13 -3.17 -3.72
C GLU A 36 8.03 -1.92 -3.64
N ALA A 37 7.52 -0.78 -4.11
CA ALA A 37 8.24 0.49 -4.07
C ALA A 37 8.37 1.07 -2.65
N ILE A 38 7.47 0.69 -1.74
CA ILE A 38 7.47 1.14 -0.35
C ILE A 38 8.57 0.37 0.40
N GLU A 39 9.29 1.09 1.25
CA GLU A 39 10.46 0.64 2.00
C GLU A 39 10.37 1.28 3.40
N THR A 40 11.10 0.77 4.39
CA THR A 40 11.04 1.21 5.80
C THR A 40 11.06 2.72 6.01
N HIS A 41 11.91 3.45 5.28
CA HIS A 41 11.99 4.90 5.43
C HIS A 41 10.70 5.64 5.04
N HIS A 42 9.88 5.08 4.13
CA HIS A 42 8.57 5.63 3.79
C HIS A 42 7.56 5.45 4.92
N PHE A 43 7.62 4.33 5.65
CA PHE A 43 6.80 4.13 6.85
C PHE A 43 7.22 5.09 7.97
N MET A 44 8.53 5.29 8.17
CA MET A 44 9.03 6.28 9.13
C MET A 44 8.54 7.70 8.81
N GLU A 45 8.60 8.12 7.55
CA GLU A 45 8.06 9.43 7.12
C GLU A 45 6.55 9.53 7.39
N LEU A 46 5.80 8.45 7.16
CA LEU A 46 4.37 8.41 7.43
C LEU A 46 4.08 8.51 8.93
N PHE A 47 4.80 7.76 9.76
CA PHE A 47 4.61 7.75 11.22
C PHE A 47 4.96 9.09 11.84
N GLU A 48 6.07 9.71 11.42
CA GLU A 48 6.43 11.07 11.84
C GLU A 48 5.35 12.07 11.46
N TYR A 49 4.77 11.96 10.25
CA TYR A 49 3.68 12.85 9.83
C TYR A 49 2.38 12.64 10.62
N MET A 50 2.14 11.42 11.10
CA MET A 50 0.97 11.05 11.89
C MET A 50 1.15 11.28 13.39
N ASP A 51 2.30 11.80 13.84
CA ASP A 51 2.70 11.86 15.25
C ASP A 51 2.61 10.48 15.95
N ALA A 52 2.99 9.42 15.24
CA ALA A 52 2.87 8.01 15.63
C ALA A 52 4.24 7.31 15.71
N ASP A 53 5.23 7.97 16.29
CA ASP A 53 6.63 7.53 16.31
C ASP A 53 6.87 6.19 17.03
N ASP A 54 5.93 5.78 17.89
CA ASP A 54 5.95 4.50 18.61
C ASP A 54 5.54 3.29 17.73
N LEU A 55 5.13 3.52 16.47
CA LEU A 55 4.83 2.45 15.53
C LEU A 55 6.09 1.88 14.87
N GLU A 56 6.11 0.56 14.75
CA GLU A 56 7.16 -0.18 14.04
C GLU A 56 6.55 -0.91 12.82
N GLU A 57 7.26 -0.87 11.69
CA GLU A 57 6.83 -1.52 10.43
C GLU A 57 6.61 -3.02 10.61
N ASP A 58 7.51 -3.70 11.31
CA ASP A 58 7.55 -5.17 11.42
C ASP A 58 6.30 -5.77 12.10
N ASN A 59 5.60 -5.00 12.95
CA ASN A 59 4.41 -5.42 13.68
C ASN A 59 3.14 -4.68 13.24
N LEU A 60 3.22 -3.97 12.11
CA LEU A 60 2.14 -3.12 11.63
C LEU A 60 1.00 -3.96 11.04
N THR A 61 -0.23 -3.62 11.41
CA THR A 61 -1.44 -4.18 10.77
C THR A 61 -2.32 -3.06 10.26
N LEU A 62 -3.16 -3.35 9.26
CA LEU A 62 -4.16 -2.38 8.78
C LEU A 62 -5.06 -1.92 9.93
N GLN A 63 -5.42 -2.82 10.86
CA GLN A 63 -6.25 -2.47 12.02
C GLN A 63 -5.58 -1.41 12.89
N ILE A 64 -4.28 -1.57 13.21
CA ILE A 64 -3.51 -0.58 13.97
C ILE A 64 -3.51 0.78 13.24
N LEU A 65 -3.28 0.77 11.93
CA LEU A 65 -3.29 2.00 11.12
C LEU A 65 -4.66 2.69 11.13
N LEU A 66 -5.74 1.91 11.04
CA LEU A 66 -7.11 2.45 11.12
C LEU A 66 -7.41 3.05 12.49
N GLU A 67 -6.93 2.45 13.57
CA GLU A 67 -7.04 2.97 14.94
C GLU A 67 -6.28 4.27 15.12
N GLN A 68 -5.13 4.42 14.45
CA GLN A 68 -4.36 5.67 14.37
C GLN A 68 -4.93 6.67 13.35
N GLY A 69 -6.09 6.38 12.77
CA GLY A 69 -6.81 7.31 11.90
C GLY A 69 -6.14 7.53 10.54
N ILE A 70 -5.42 6.56 10.00
CA ILE A 70 -4.69 6.67 8.72
C ILE A 70 -5.54 7.21 7.56
N LEU A 71 -6.85 6.93 7.54
CA LEU A 71 -7.77 7.40 6.51
C LEU A 71 -7.86 8.94 6.45
N ASN A 72 -7.59 9.64 7.55
CA ASN A 72 -7.52 11.10 7.59
C ASN A 72 -6.28 11.65 6.88
N TYR A 73 -5.28 10.81 6.66
CA TYR A 73 -3.99 11.17 6.06
C TYR A 73 -3.83 10.57 4.65
N ILE A 74 -4.93 10.21 3.98
CA ILE A 74 -4.88 9.49 2.71
C ILE A 74 -4.10 10.24 1.62
N GLU A 75 -4.21 11.57 1.56
CA GLU A 75 -3.48 12.40 0.61
C GLU A 75 -1.96 12.28 0.82
N LYS A 76 -1.50 12.26 2.08
CA LYS A 76 -0.09 12.06 2.42
C LYS A 76 0.36 10.64 2.07
N VAL A 77 -0.46 9.63 2.36
CA VAL A 77 -0.20 8.23 2.01
C VAL A 77 -0.02 8.06 0.49
N GLU A 78 -0.91 8.66 -0.31
CA GLU A 78 -0.82 8.64 -1.77
C GLU A 78 0.40 9.41 -2.29
N GLN A 79 0.75 10.53 -1.65
CA GLN A 79 1.95 11.30 -1.99
C GLN A 79 3.23 10.48 -1.75
N ILE A 80 3.36 9.85 -0.58
CA ILE A 80 4.49 8.97 -0.24
C ILE A 80 4.56 7.83 -1.26
N SER A 81 3.43 7.16 -1.51
CA SER A 81 3.35 6.07 -2.49
C SER A 81 3.78 6.48 -3.89
N THR A 82 3.35 7.66 -4.34
CA THR A 82 3.74 8.20 -5.65
C THR A 82 5.23 8.51 -5.72
N GLN A 83 5.83 9.06 -4.66
CA GLN A 83 7.27 9.28 -4.59
C GLN A 83 8.03 7.95 -4.61
N ALA A 84 7.61 7.00 -3.79
CA ALA A 84 8.20 5.67 -3.70
C ALA A 84 8.23 4.99 -5.08
N GLN A 85 7.12 4.99 -5.81
CA GLN A 85 7.03 4.42 -7.16
C GLN A 85 8.01 5.08 -8.15
N LYS A 86 8.16 6.41 -8.10
CA LYS A 86 9.13 7.13 -8.93
C LYS A 86 10.56 6.74 -8.58
N GLN A 87 10.89 6.68 -7.28
CA GLN A 87 12.20 6.26 -6.81
C GLN A 87 12.50 4.81 -7.21
N TYR A 88 11.53 3.91 -7.09
CA TYR A 88 11.65 2.52 -7.51
C TYR A 88 11.94 2.44 -9.01
N GLY A 89 11.19 3.16 -9.85
CA GLY A 89 11.45 3.23 -11.29
C GLY A 89 12.87 3.68 -11.61
N LEU A 90 13.34 4.75 -10.96
CA LEU A 90 14.71 5.25 -11.11
C LEU A 90 15.76 4.21 -10.67
N LYS A 91 15.55 3.54 -9.53
CA LYS A 91 16.41 2.46 -9.03
C LYS A 91 16.50 1.32 -10.06
N GLN A 92 15.38 0.91 -10.66
CA GLN A 92 15.36 -0.14 -11.68
C GLN A 92 16.09 0.29 -12.96
N THR A 93 15.83 1.51 -13.46
CA THR A 93 16.56 2.05 -14.63
C THR A 93 18.07 2.07 -14.38
N MET A 94 18.51 2.53 -13.20
CA MET A 94 19.93 2.54 -12.84
C MET A 94 20.53 1.13 -12.76
N LYS A 95 19.80 0.16 -12.20
CA LYS A 95 20.22 -1.24 -12.15
C LYS A 95 20.42 -1.81 -13.56
N THR A 96 19.48 -1.55 -14.48
CA THR A 96 19.57 -1.97 -15.88
C THR A 96 20.79 -1.35 -16.57
N MET A 97 20.98 -0.04 -16.45
CA MET A 97 22.14 0.65 -17.04
C MET A 97 23.47 0.06 -16.56
N LYS A 98 23.60 -0.18 -15.24
CA LYS A 98 24.81 -0.81 -14.67
C LYS A 98 25.04 -2.21 -15.20
N LYS A 99 23.98 -2.99 -15.40
CA LYS A 99 24.06 -4.35 -15.96
C LYS A 99 24.57 -4.30 -17.40
N GLU A 100 23.95 -3.47 -18.23
CA GLU A 100 24.34 -3.30 -19.64
C GLU A 100 25.80 -2.83 -19.76
N TRP A 101 26.24 -1.91 -18.92
CA TRP A 101 27.63 -1.43 -18.92
C TRP A 101 28.65 -2.49 -18.51
N LYS A 102 28.26 -3.42 -17.63
CA LYS A 102 29.13 -4.53 -17.22
C LYS A 102 29.33 -5.54 -18.35
N GLU A 103 28.34 -5.69 -19.23
CA GLU A 103 28.36 -6.63 -20.36
C GLU A 103 29.06 -6.04 -21.61
N MET A 104 29.39 -4.74 -21.60
CA MET A 104 30.18 -4.11 -22.66
C MET A 104 31.67 -4.43 -22.51
N GLU A 105 32.19 -5.28 -23.40
CA GLU A 105 33.63 -5.46 -23.59
C GLU A 105 34.12 -4.56 -24.73
N PHE A 106 35.22 -3.84 -24.52
CA PHE A 106 35.91 -3.14 -25.60
C PHE A 106 36.63 -4.19 -26.44
N GLY A 107 36.04 -4.54 -27.59
CA GLY A 107 36.69 -5.41 -28.56
C GLY A 107 38.00 -4.78 -29.04
N TYR A 108 39.13 -5.39 -28.70
CA TYR A 108 40.39 -5.10 -29.37
C TYR A 108 40.37 -5.80 -30.74
N MET A 109 40.65 -5.03 -31.79
CA MET A 109 40.98 -5.54 -33.13
C MET A 109 42.24 -6.40 -33.10
#